data_AF-A0A6N9FGU2-F1
#
_entry.id   AF-A0A6N9FGU2-F1
#
_cell.length_a   1.000
_cell.length_b   1.000
_cell.length_c   1.000
_cell.angle_alpha   90.00
_cell.angle_beta   90.00
_cell.angle_gamma   90.00
#
_symmetry.space_group_name_H-M   'P 1'
#
loop_
_entity.id
_entity.type
_entity.pdbx_description
1 polymer ?
#
loop_
_entity_poly.entity_id
_entity_poly.type
_entity_poly.pdbx_seq_one_letter_code
_entity_poly.pdbx_strand_id
1 'polypeptide(L)'
;MPLQTYQPKYLQGRCVVLLTPTGFRFSVAARDMAQLAEINWMRLHTDSEERLIVFEPVPGLDKKPDLLKLGTSKKGHKSLAAKGLIARMPWIRSVATQTSLEARRFDLTRYHGALPPQPARDRGNQPWYIQLMPAFENWVLPSNIHTLNSDTRGIYRYRKADEIIYIGKGRIRERYQELGRNSWGVSKIEYSEITDDDKALEWEAWWIDRFQQEHNGNLPRYNQVRGQLR
;
A
#
# COMPACT_ATOMS: atom_id res chain seq x y z
N MET A 1 1.51 -30.81 -14.79
CA MET A 1 2.43 -30.48 -13.68
C MET A 1 1.66 -29.67 -12.64
N PRO A 2 1.62 -30.06 -11.36
CA PRO A 2 0.93 -29.27 -10.34
C PRO A 2 1.73 -28.00 -10.02
N LEU A 3 1.05 -26.85 -10.04
CA LEU A 3 1.60 -25.55 -9.66
C LEU A 3 2.16 -25.63 -8.23
N GLN A 4 3.49 -25.66 -8.12
CA GLN A 4 4.19 -25.57 -6.86
C GLN A 4 3.89 -24.19 -6.26
N THR A 5 3.07 -24.15 -5.21
CA THR A 5 2.74 -22.90 -4.52
C THR A 5 4.03 -22.37 -3.87
N TYR A 6 4.63 -21.37 -4.50
CA TYR A 6 5.78 -20.64 -3.96
C TYR A 6 5.44 -20.12 -2.56
N GLN A 7 6.19 -20.59 -1.56
CA GLN A 7 6.03 -20.23 -0.15
C GLN A 7 7.27 -19.44 0.26
N PRO A 8 7.16 -18.16 0.66
CA PRO A 8 8.33 -17.39 1.05
C PRO A 8 8.85 -17.89 2.41
N LYS A 9 10.07 -18.44 2.44
CA LYS A 9 10.81 -18.80 3.66
C LYS A 9 11.16 -17.57 4.54
N TYR A 10 10.93 -16.35 4.05
CA TYR A 10 11.42 -15.08 4.62
C TYR A 10 10.43 -14.38 5.59
N LEU A 11 9.60 -15.12 6.33
CA LEU A 11 8.72 -14.53 7.38
C LEU A 11 9.20 -14.87 8.80
N GLN A 12 10.35 -15.53 8.97
CA GLN A 12 10.87 -15.91 10.27
C GLN A 12 11.59 -14.71 10.91
N GLY A 13 11.12 -14.30 12.10
CA GLY A 13 11.81 -13.35 12.99
C GLY A 13 11.29 -11.91 13.01
N ARG A 14 10.59 -11.43 11.98
CA ARG A 14 10.02 -10.07 11.95
C ARG A 14 8.50 -10.08 12.14
N CYS A 15 7.98 -9.14 12.92
CA CYS A 15 6.55 -8.96 13.13
C CYS A 15 5.90 -8.24 11.94
N VAL A 16 5.62 -9.01 10.89
CA VAL A 16 5.11 -8.48 9.61
C VAL A 16 3.73 -9.01 9.23
N VAL A 17 3.01 -8.18 8.46
CA VAL A 17 1.82 -8.54 7.69
C VAL A 17 2.16 -8.48 6.20
N LEU A 18 1.79 -9.55 5.48
CA LEU A 18 1.80 -9.58 4.02
C LEU A 18 0.40 -9.26 3.49
N LEU A 19 0.28 -8.20 2.71
CA LEU A 19 -0.92 -7.89 1.94
C LEU A 19 -0.93 -8.70 0.63
N THR A 20 -2.03 -9.40 0.39
CA THR A 20 -2.26 -10.21 -0.81
C THR A 20 -3.51 -9.70 -1.53
N PRO A 21 -3.73 -10.03 -2.82
CA PRO A 21 -4.97 -9.69 -3.52
C PRO A 21 -6.25 -10.19 -2.83
N THR A 22 -6.12 -11.16 -1.91
CA THR A 22 -7.27 -11.77 -1.23
C THR A 22 -7.43 -11.36 0.23
N GLY A 23 -6.47 -10.66 0.82
CA GLY A 23 -6.47 -10.30 2.23
C GLY A 23 -5.07 -10.27 2.84
N PHE A 24 -4.99 -10.48 4.14
CA PHE A 24 -3.78 -10.31 4.94
C PHE A 24 -3.24 -11.65 5.43
N ARG A 25 -1.92 -11.78 5.53
CA ARG A 25 -1.25 -12.92 6.16
C ARG A 25 -0.31 -12.42 7.23
N PHE A 26 -0.49 -12.90 8.43
CA PHE A 26 0.34 -12.56 9.58
C PHE A 26 1.48 -13.58 9.69
N SER A 27 2.70 -13.08 9.87
CA SER A 27 3.83 -13.91 10.27
C SER A 27 3.53 -14.60 11.61
N VAL A 28 4.26 -15.68 11.92
CA VAL A 28 4.15 -16.35 13.23
C VAL A 28 4.53 -15.38 14.36
N ALA A 29 5.60 -14.61 14.17
CA ALA A 29 5.99 -13.56 15.10
C ALA A 29 4.88 -12.52 15.32
N ALA A 30 4.21 -12.06 14.26
CA ALA A 30 3.08 -11.15 14.39
C ALA A 30 1.88 -11.76 15.11
N ARG A 31 1.57 -13.03 14.84
CA ARG A 31 0.53 -13.76 15.57
C ARG A 31 0.84 -13.77 17.06
N ASP A 32 2.06 -14.12 17.44
CA ASP A 32 2.45 -14.29 18.84
C ASP A 32 2.50 -12.94 19.56
N MET A 33 3.12 -11.94 18.94
CA MET A 33 3.25 -10.59 19.48
C MET A 33 1.90 -9.88 19.68
N ALA A 34 0.98 -10.05 18.72
CA ALA A 34 -0.37 -9.51 18.79
C ALA A 34 -1.37 -10.45 19.48
N GLN A 35 -0.89 -11.55 20.09
CA GLN A 35 -1.69 -12.54 20.82
C GLN A 35 -2.89 -13.07 19.99
N LEU A 36 -2.72 -13.19 18.68
CA LEU A 36 -3.77 -13.59 17.74
C LEU A 36 -4.07 -15.09 17.76
N ALA A 37 -3.39 -15.87 18.60
CA ALA A 37 -3.57 -17.32 18.69
C ALA A 37 -5.03 -17.67 19.04
N GLU A 38 -5.55 -17.03 20.09
CA GLU A 38 -6.91 -17.23 20.64
C GLU A 38 -7.97 -16.34 19.98
N ILE A 39 -7.56 -15.48 19.04
CA ILE A 39 -8.46 -14.56 18.34
C ILE A 39 -9.03 -15.26 17.10
N ASN A 40 -10.36 -15.26 17.01
CA ASN A 40 -11.11 -15.82 15.89
C ASN A 40 -11.66 -14.75 14.93
N TRP A 41 -11.86 -13.54 15.44
CA TRP A 41 -12.53 -12.46 14.73
C TRP A 41 -11.72 -11.17 14.81
N MET A 42 -11.72 -10.43 13.71
CA MET A 42 -10.99 -9.18 13.58
C MET A 42 -11.87 -8.16 12.89
N ARG A 43 -11.90 -6.95 13.42
CA ARG A 43 -12.49 -5.79 12.73
C ARG A 43 -11.38 -5.01 12.05
N LEU A 44 -11.67 -4.50 10.86
CA LEU A 44 -10.76 -3.63 10.12
C LEU A 44 -11.30 -2.20 10.15
N HIS A 45 -10.44 -1.27 10.53
CA HIS A 45 -10.65 0.17 10.34
C HIS A 45 -9.64 0.66 9.30
N THR A 46 -10.02 1.68 8.53
CA THR A 46 -9.15 2.24 7.50
C THR A 46 -9.16 3.74 7.57
N ASP A 47 -7.97 4.32 7.42
CA ASP A 47 -7.78 5.76 7.22
C ASP A 47 -7.18 5.94 5.82
N SER A 48 -7.91 6.55 4.90
CA SER A 48 -7.43 6.76 3.53
C SER A 48 -6.46 7.93 3.40
N GLU A 49 -6.53 8.90 4.31
CA GLU A 49 -5.64 10.06 4.30
C GLU A 49 -4.25 9.65 4.78
N GLU A 50 -4.20 8.94 5.90
CA GLU A 50 -2.95 8.43 6.47
C GLU A 50 -2.54 7.04 5.93
N ARG A 51 -3.38 6.46 5.06
CA ARG A 51 -3.21 5.13 4.44
C ARG A 51 -2.99 4.02 5.47
N LEU A 52 -3.72 4.09 6.58
CA LEU A 52 -3.64 3.12 7.68
C LEU A 52 -4.69 2.03 7.53
N ILE A 53 -4.32 0.82 7.91
CA ILE A 53 -5.26 -0.27 8.16
C ILE A 53 -5.05 -0.73 9.59
N VAL A 54 -6.08 -0.56 10.41
CA VAL A 54 -6.08 -0.96 11.81
C VAL A 54 -6.83 -2.28 11.97
N PHE A 55 -6.14 -3.25 12.56
CA PHE A 55 -6.61 -4.56 12.97
C PHE A 55 -7.03 -4.50 14.44
N GLU A 56 -8.33 -4.58 14.69
CA GLU A 56 -8.88 -4.66 16.04
C GLU A 56 -9.24 -6.12 16.34
N PRO A 57 -8.53 -6.81 17.26
CA PRO A 57 -8.90 -8.15 17.70
C PRO A 57 -10.19 -8.11 18.50
N VAL A 58 -11.19 -8.89 18.09
CA VAL A 58 -12.48 -8.98 18.80
C VAL A 58 -12.55 -10.34 19.49
N PRO A 59 -12.46 -10.40 20.83
CA PRO A 59 -12.58 -11.65 21.56
C PRO A 59 -14.02 -12.16 21.52
N GLY A 60 -14.20 -13.48 21.67
CA GLY A 60 -15.51 -14.13 21.68
C GLY A 60 -15.85 -14.90 20.41
N LEU A 61 -17.00 -15.59 20.43
CA LEU A 61 -17.43 -16.52 19.38
C LEU A 61 -18.51 -15.93 18.46
N ASP A 62 -19.12 -14.82 18.84
CA ASP A 62 -20.29 -14.28 18.14
C ASP A 62 -19.91 -13.54 16.87
N LYS A 63 -20.34 -14.12 15.75
CA LYS A 63 -20.18 -13.49 14.43
C LYS A 63 -21.08 -12.25 14.36
N LYS A 64 -20.48 -11.09 14.10
CA LYS A 64 -21.18 -9.86 13.70
C LYS A 64 -20.90 -9.55 12.23
N PRO A 65 -21.76 -8.78 11.52
CA PRO A 65 -21.63 -8.54 10.08
C PRO A 65 -20.35 -7.82 9.66
N ASP A 66 -19.76 -7.04 10.57
CA ASP A 66 -18.56 -6.22 10.38
C ASP A 66 -17.25 -6.96 10.73
N LEU A 67 -17.34 -8.21 11.22
CA LEU A 67 -16.20 -9.00 11.64
C LEU A 67 -15.70 -9.94 10.55
N LEU A 68 -14.39 -9.96 10.36
CA LEU A 68 -13.71 -10.87 9.46
C LEU A 68 -13.11 -12.04 10.25
N LYS A 69 -13.31 -13.26 9.74
CA LYS A 69 -12.80 -14.48 10.37
C LYS A 69 -11.29 -14.60 10.17
N LEU A 70 -10.56 -14.77 11.26
CA LEU A 70 -9.13 -15.06 11.23
C LEU A 70 -8.90 -16.56 11.04
N GLY A 71 -8.47 -16.94 9.84
CA GLY A 71 -8.11 -18.32 9.51
C GLY A 71 -6.72 -18.67 10.05
N THR A 72 -6.50 -19.96 10.31
CA THR A 72 -5.17 -20.50 10.69
C THR A 72 -4.73 -21.53 9.66
N SER A 73 -3.51 -21.39 9.14
CA SER A 73 -2.90 -22.36 8.24
C SER A 73 -2.32 -23.56 8.99
N LYS A 74 -2.06 -24.67 8.29
CA LYS A 74 -1.38 -25.85 8.87
C LYS A 74 -0.01 -25.54 9.50
N LYS A 75 0.66 -24.48 9.03
CA LYS A 75 1.96 -24.00 9.54
C LYS A 75 1.84 -22.95 10.65
N GLY A 76 0.63 -22.71 11.17
CA GLY A 76 0.39 -21.78 12.28
C GLY A 76 0.28 -20.30 11.89
N HIS A 77 0.49 -19.92 10.63
CA HIS A 77 0.21 -18.54 10.17
C HIS A 77 -1.27 -18.21 10.29
N LYS A 78 -1.58 -16.98 10.70
CA LYS A 78 -2.95 -16.45 10.65
C LYS A 78 -3.18 -15.73 9.33
N SER A 79 -4.40 -15.79 8.81
CA SER A 79 -4.79 -15.11 7.58
C SER A 79 -6.18 -14.52 7.71
N LEU A 80 -6.37 -13.32 7.17
CA LEU A 80 -7.64 -12.61 7.18
C LEU A 80 -8.09 -12.40 5.74
N ALA A 81 -9.18 -13.04 5.33
CA ALA A 81 -9.76 -12.80 4.01
C ALA A 81 -10.46 -11.44 3.98
N ALA A 82 -10.05 -10.56 3.07
CA ALA A 82 -10.54 -9.18 2.99
C ALA A 82 -10.74 -8.72 1.54
N LYS A 83 -11.13 -9.65 0.64
CA LYS A 83 -11.34 -9.38 -0.80
C LYS A 83 -12.24 -8.17 -1.05
N GLY A 84 -13.36 -8.05 -0.31
CA GLY A 84 -14.30 -6.95 -0.46
C GLY A 84 -13.69 -5.59 -0.12
N LEU A 85 -12.92 -5.50 0.99
CA LEU A 85 -12.21 -4.29 1.37
C LEU A 85 -11.20 -3.88 0.29
N ILE A 86 -10.37 -4.82 -0.14
CA ILE A 86 -9.34 -4.59 -1.16
C ILE A 86 -9.98 -4.15 -2.48
N ALA A 87 -11.05 -4.81 -2.93
CA ALA A 87 -11.73 -4.45 -4.17
C ALA A 87 -12.32 -3.03 -4.13
N ARG A 88 -12.84 -2.62 -2.97
CA ARG A 88 -13.48 -1.30 -2.76
C ARG A 88 -12.49 -0.16 -2.60
N MET A 89 -11.25 -0.43 -2.19
CA MET A 89 -10.25 0.59 -1.88
C MET A 89 -9.08 0.55 -2.87
N PRO A 90 -9.07 1.45 -3.88
CA PRO A 90 -8.04 1.46 -4.92
C PRO A 90 -6.61 1.51 -4.38
N TRP A 91 -6.37 2.29 -3.33
CA TRP A 91 -5.04 2.42 -2.71
C TRP A 91 -4.56 1.11 -2.08
N ILE A 92 -5.43 0.37 -1.38
CA ILE A 92 -5.09 -0.96 -0.84
C ILE A 92 -4.85 -1.95 -1.99
N ARG A 93 -5.74 -1.93 -3.01
CA ARG A 93 -5.63 -2.81 -4.17
C ARG A 93 -4.31 -2.61 -4.92
N SER A 94 -3.92 -1.36 -5.15
CA SER A 94 -2.70 -1.05 -5.91
C SER A 94 -1.46 -1.62 -5.22
N VAL A 95 -1.40 -1.52 -3.89
CA VAL A 95 -0.35 -2.17 -3.09
C VAL A 95 -0.45 -3.69 -3.18
N ALA A 96 -1.64 -4.27 -3.00
CA ALA A 96 -1.85 -5.72 -3.03
C ALA A 96 -1.42 -6.39 -4.34
N THR A 97 -1.46 -5.64 -5.45
CA THR A 97 -1.08 -6.08 -6.81
C THR A 97 0.37 -5.79 -7.19
N GLN A 98 1.17 -5.19 -6.31
CA GLN A 98 2.60 -5.01 -6.59
C GLN A 98 3.28 -6.37 -6.81
N THR A 99 4.16 -6.43 -7.81
CA THR A 99 4.89 -7.66 -8.18
C THR A 99 5.89 -8.03 -7.09
N SER A 100 6.58 -7.03 -6.55
CA SER A 100 7.51 -7.23 -5.45
C SER A 100 6.79 -7.70 -4.19
N LEU A 101 7.39 -8.71 -3.53
CA LEU A 101 6.91 -9.18 -2.24
C LEU A 101 7.21 -8.16 -1.13
N GLU A 102 8.35 -7.48 -1.20
CA GLU A 102 8.75 -6.46 -0.22
C GLU A 102 7.81 -5.26 -0.25
N ALA A 103 7.32 -4.86 -1.43
CA ALA A 103 6.30 -3.81 -1.57
C ALA A 103 4.93 -4.17 -0.93
N ARG A 104 4.77 -5.40 -0.47
CA ARG A 104 3.52 -5.90 0.13
C ARG A 104 3.69 -6.32 1.59
N ARG A 105 4.88 -6.12 2.14
CA ARG A 105 5.23 -6.46 3.52
C ARG A 105 5.26 -5.20 4.36
N PHE A 106 4.59 -5.26 5.49
CA PHE A 106 4.46 -4.13 6.41
C PHE A 106 4.76 -4.59 7.82
N ASP A 107 5.46 -3.75 8.56
CA ASP A 107 5.64 -3.96 9.99
C ASP A 107 4.31 -3.71 10.72
N LEU A 108 3.96 -4.65 11.59
CA LEU A 108 2.76 -4.54 12.42
C LEU A 108 3.11 -3.77 13.69
N THR A 109 2.48 -2.62 13.87
CA THR A 109 2.77 -1.69 14.99
C THR A 109 1.56 -1.55 15.90
N ARG A 110 1.78 -1.34 17.20
CA ARG A 110 0.67 -1.07 18.14
C ARG A 110 -0.01 0.24 17.77
N TYR A 111 -1.33 0.21 17.68
CA TYR A 111 -2.11 1.42 17.44
C TYR A 111 -2.43 2.10 18.78
N HIS A 112 -2.05 3.38 18.86
CA HIS A 112 -2.27 4.23 20.05
C HIS A 112 -3.28 5.36 19.81
N GLY A 113 -3.78 5.49 18.58
CA GLY A 113 -4.78 6.50 18.22
C GLY A 113 -6.17 6.19 18.79
N ALA A 114 -7.06 7.17 18.72
CA ALA A 114 -8.47 6.94 19.00
C ALA A 114 -9.07 6.08 17.87
N LEU A 115 -9.68 4.95 18.23
CA LEU A 115 -10.64 4.28 17.37
C LEU A 115 -12.04 4.87 17.62
N PRO A 116 -12.99 4.74 16.66
CA PRO A 116 -14.37 5.12 16.87
C PRO A 116 -14.93 4.55 18.19
N PRO A 117 -15.77 5.31 18.92
CA PRO A 117 -16.36 4.84 20.15
C PRO A 117 -17.24 3.60 19.89
N GLN A 118 -17.01 2.53 20.65
CA GLN A 118 -17.80 1.31 20.66
C GLN A 118 -18.18 0.97 22.11
N PRO A 119 -19.34 0.32 22.35
CA PRO A 119 -19.73 -0.11 23.68
C PRO A 119 -18.73 -1.14 24.22
N ALA A 120 -18.11 -0.80 25.37
CA ALA A 120 -17.19 -1.62 26.15
C ALA A 120 -16.02 -2.25 25.37
N ARG A 121 -14.92 -1.50 25.23
CA ARG A 121 -13.63 -2.13 24.93
C ARG A 121 -13.24 -2.96 26.16
N ASP A 122 -13.24 -4.29 26.02
CA ASP A 122 -12.53 -5.13 26.97
C ASP A 122 -11.07 -4.69 26.98
N ARG A 123 -10.58 -4.26 28.16
CA ARG A 123 -9.29 -3.57 28.36
C ARG A 123 -8.04 -4.39 27.99
N GLY A 124 -8.19 -5.56 27.37
CA GLY A 124 -7.10 -6.50 27.07
C GLY A 124 -6.60 -6.50 25.62
N ASN A 125 -7.43 -6.17 24.63
CA ASN A 125 -7.07 -6.35 23.22
C ASN A 125 -6.74 -5.02 22.54
N GLN A 126 -5.46 -4.65 22.56
CA GLN A 126 -5.00 -3.44 21.88
C GLN A 126 -5.02 -3.63 20.35
N PRO A 127 -5.53 -2.65 19.59
CA PRO A 127 -5.48 -2.67 18.13
C PRO A 127 -4.04 -2.53 17.61
N TRP A 128 -3.84 -3.06 16.41
CA TRP A 128 -2.58 -3.02 15.67
C TRP A 128 -2.80 -2.37 14.32
N TYR A 129 -1.78 -1.80 13.71
CA TYR A 129 -1.94 -1.22 12.38
C TYR A 129 -0.75 -1.51 11.48
N ILE A 130 -0.99 -1.35 10.18
CA ILE A 130 0.03 -1.18 9.15
C ILE A 130 -0.23 0.14 8.44
N GLN A 131 0.83 0.77 7.97
CA GLN A 131 0.76 1.95 7.10
C GLN A 131 1.21 1.56 5.70
N LEU A 132 0.38 1.88 4.70
CA LEU A 132 0.65 1.53 3.32
C LEU A 132 1.32 2.70 2.61
N MET A 133 2.25 2.38 1.70
CA MET A 133 2.78 3.38 0.78
C MET A 133 1.70 3.81 -0.24
N PRO A 134 1.73 5.06 -0.73
CA PRO A 134 1.06 5.42 -1.96
C PRO A 134 1.64 4.58 -3.11
N ALA A 135 0.77 4.06 -3.97
CA ALA A 135 1.16 3.07 -4.99
C ALA A 135 0.58 3.37 -6.37
N PHE A 136 0.43 4.65 -6.71
CA PHE A 136 -0.06 5.12 -8.01
C PHE A 136 -1.43 4.50 -8.40
N GLU A 137 -2.36 4.47 -7.46
CA GLU A 137 -3.67 3.79 -7.59
C GLU A 137 -4.63 4.44 -8.59
N ASN A 138 -4.43 5.73 -8.89
CA ASN A 138 -5.20 6.46 -9.87
C ASN A 138 -4.41 6.59 -11.18
N TRP A 139 -5.12 6.79 -12.28
CA TRP A 139 -4.47 7.02 -13.56
C TRP A 139 -5.34 7.83 -14.51
N VAL A 140 -4.68 8.47 -15.47
CA VAL A 140 -5.33 9.22 -16.54
C VAL A 140 -4.51 9.06 -17.83
N LEU A 141 -5.19 9.10 -18.98
CA LEU A 141 -4.53 9.20 -20.27
C LEU A 141 -4.09 10.65 -20.51
N PRO A 142 -2.96 10.88 -21.19
CA PRO A 142 -2.54 12.20 -21.64
C PRO A 142 -3.65 13.03 -22.28
N SER A 143 -4.47 12.43 -23.15
CA SER A 143 -5.59 13.10 -23.82
C SER A 143 -6.64 13.64 -22.84
N ASN A 144 -6.74 13.02 -21.67
CA ASN A 144 -7.75 13.30 -20.66
C ASN A 144 -7.17 14.07 -19.46
N ILE A 145 -5.92 14.56 -19.51
CA ILE A 145 -5.31 15.26 -18.38
C ILE A 145 -6.09 16.52 -17.93
N HIS A 146 -6.85 17.11 -18.85
CA HIS A 146 -7.70 18.28 -18.59
C HIS A 146 -8.92 17.96 -17.72
N THR A 147 -9.31 16.69 -17.59
CA THR A 147 -10.41 16.25 -16.70
C THR A 147 -9.96 16.15 -15.25
N LEU A 148 -8.65 16.16 -14.99
CA LEU A 148 -8.10 16.19 -13.65
C LEU A 148 -8.29 17.59 -13.04
N ASN A 149 -8.73 17.63 -11.79
CA ASN A 149 -8.82 18.88 -11.03
C ASN A 149 -7.41 19.54 -11.00
N SER A 150 -7.35 20.85 -11.24
CA SER A 150 -6.10 21.62 -11.22
C SER A 150 -5.35 21.52 -9.89
N ASP A 151 -6.08 21.31 -8.79
CA ASP A 151 -5.51 21.19 -7.44
C ASP A 151 -5.08 19.77 -7.08
N THR A 152 -5.30 18.78 -7.96
CA THR A 152 -4.85 17.41 -7.70
C THR A 152 -3.32 17.38 -7.64
N ARG A 153 -2.81 17.08 -6.44
CA ARG A 153 -1.38 17.02 -6.11
C ARG A 153 -1.01 15.73 -5.39
N GLY A 154 0.25 15.37 -5.50
CA GLY A 154 0.84 14.22 -4.83
C GLY A 154 2.02 13.70 -5.63
N ILE A 155 2.19 12.38 -5.65
CA ILE A 155 3.21 11.72 -6.46
C ILE A 155 2.60 11.18 -7.76
N TYR A 156 3.39 11.19 -8.82
CA TYR A 156 3.01 10.65 -10.12
C TYR A 156 4.19 9.96 -10.79
N ARG A 157 3.86 9.08 -11.73
CA ARG A 157 4.82 8.51 -12.67
C ARG A 157 4.26 8.51 -14.08
N TYR A 158 5.15 8.74 -15.03
CA TYR A 158 4.82 8.64 -16.45
C TYR A 158 5.24 7.29 -16.97
N ARG A 159 4.35 6.68 -17.75
CA ARG A 159 4.64 5.44 -18.46
C ARG A 159 4.64 5.65 -19.96
N LYS A 160 5.54 4.95 -20.63
CA LYS A 160 5.55 4.76 -22.08
C LYS A 160 5.43 3.27 -22.33
N ALA A 161 4.27 2.85 -22.83
CA ALA A 161 3.85 1.45 -22.75
C ALA A 161 3.99 0.93 -21.30
N ASP A 162 4.77 -0.12 -21.08
CA ASP A 162 5.01 -0.71 -19.76
C ASP A 162 6.24 -0.14 -19.02
N GLU A 163 7.01 0.76 -19.63
CA GLU A 163 8.20 1.34 -19.00
C GLU A 163 7.82 2.55 -18.13
N ILE A 164 8.36 2.63 -16.91
CA ILE A 164 8.32 3.86 -16.09
C ILE A 164 9.49 4.76 -16.55
N ILE A 165 9.16 5.90 -17.15
CA ILE A 165 10.15 6.80 -17.74
C ILE A 165 10.46 8.01 -16.86
N TYR A 166 9.57 8.31 -15.90
CA TYR A 166 9.72 9.42 -14.97
C TYR A 166 8.90 9.18 -13.70
N ILE A 167 9.43 9.58 -12.55
CA ILE A 167 8.75 9.64 -11.26
C ILE A 167 8.89 11.07 -10.74
N GLY A 168 7.82 11.66 -10.23
CA GLY A 168 7.82 13.02 -9.74
C GLY A 168 6.76 13.31 -8.67
N LYS A 169 6.85 14.47 -8.03
CA LYS A 169 5.76 15.06 -7.23
C LYS A 169 5.24 16.40 -7.76
N GLY A 170 4.11 16.84 -7.22
CA GLY A 170 3.52 18.17 -7.42
C GLY A 170 2.10 18.14 -7.98
N ARG A 171 1.64 19.27 -8.52
CA ARG A 171 0.34 19.39 -9.18
C ARG A 171 0.36 18.68 -10.53
N ILE A 172 -0.32 17.54 -10.61
CA ILE A 172 -0.09 16.54 -11.66
C ILE A 172 -0.39 17.11 -13.06
N ARG A 173 -1.49 17.87 -13.17
CA ARG A 173 -1.90 18.51 -14.43
C ARG A 173 -0.89 19.55 -14.91
N GLU A 174 -0.53 20.49 -14.04
CA GLU A 174 0.43 21.56 -14.36
C GLU A 174 1.79 20.97 -14.75
N ARG A 175 2.27 19.98 -13.98
CA ARG A 175 3.55 19.31 -14.23
C ARG A 175 3.59 18.58 -15.57
N TYR A 176 2.49 17.98 -15.99
CA TYR A 176 2.39 17.35 -17.31
C TYR A 176 2.39 18.38 -18.45
N GLN A 177 1.82 19.56 -18.22
CA GLN A 177 1.76 20.65 -19.21
C GLN A 177 3.06 21.46 -19.32
N GLU A 178 4.06 21.19 -18.47
CA GLU A 178 5.38 21.82 -18.58
C GLU A 178 6.00 21.61 -19.97
N LEU A 179 6.66 22.65 -20.48
CA LEU A 179 7.34 22.61 -21.77
C LEU A 179 8.31 21.41 -21.85
N GLY A 180 8.29 20.74 -23.00
CA GLY A 180 9.16 19.60 -23.29
C GLY A 180 8.61 18.23 -22.90
N ARG A 181 7.54 18.13 -22.08
CA ARG A 181 6.94 16.82 -21.73
C ARG A 181 6.19 16.16 -22.89
N ASN A 182 5.70 16.96 -23.84
CA ASN A 182 4.94 16.48 -25.01
C ASN A 182 5.75 15.52 -25.90
N SER A 183 7.09 15.64 -25.94
CA SER A 183 7.95 14.80 -26.77
C SER A 183 8.33 13.46 -26.13
N TRP A 184 7.96 13.23 -24.87
CA TRP A 184 8.39 12.03 -24.13
C TRP A 184 7.61 10.77 -24.53
N GLY A 185 6.51 10.94 -25.26
CA GLY A 185 5.66 9.83 -25.70
C GLY A 185 4.99 9.12 -24.51
N VAL A 186 4.56 9.89 -23.51
CA VAL A 186 3.80 9.37 -22.37
C VAL A 186 2.51 8.72 -22.90
N SER A 187 2.24 7.49 -22.51
CA SER A 187 1.00 6.77 -22.83
C SER A 187 0.03 6.72 -21.65
N LYS A 188 0.54 6.83 -20.42
CA LYS A 188 -0.27 6.78 -19.19
C LYS A 188 0.39 7.58 -18.07
N ILE A 189 -0.41 8.30 -17.31
CA ILE A 189 0.01 9.01 -16.10
C ILE A 189 -0.65 8.28 -14.93
N GLU A 190 0.15 7.74 -14.01
CA GLU A 190 -0.34 7.06 -12.80
C GLU A 190 0.04 7.90 -11.58
N TYR A 191 -0.84 8.02 -10.59
CA TYR A 191 -0.66 8.94 -9.47
C TYR A 191 -1.33 8.49 -8.18
N SER A 192 -0.85 9.05 -7.08
CA SER A 192 -1.46 8.97 -5.75
C SER A 192 -1.63 10.39 -5.24
N GLU A 193 -2.81 10.71 -4.75
CA GLU A 193 -3.08 12.02 -4.15
C GLU A 193 -2.47 12.08 -2.75
N ILE A 194 -1.71 13.15 -2.50
CA ILE A 194 -1.04 13.46 -1.24
C ILE A 194 -1.06 14.99 -1.12
N THR A 195 -1.81 15.50 -0.15
CA THR A 195 -2.01 16.95 0.05
C THR A 195 -0.81 17.59 0.75
N ASP A 196 -0.16 16.85 1.63
CA ASP A 196 1.05 17.23 2.34
C ASP A 196 2.28 17.14 1.41
N ASP A 197 2.99 18.24 1.21
CA ASP A 197 4.12 18.31 0.28
C ASP A 197 5.37 17.62 0.81
N ASP A 198 5.59 17.61 2.12
CA ASP A 198 6.74 16.96 2.76
C ASP A 198 6.57 15.44 2.66
N LYS A 199 5.36 14.93 2.97
CA LYS A 199 5.03 13.51 2.73
C LYS A 199 5.19 13.16 1.25
N ALA A 200 4.74 14.02 0.33
CA ALA A 200 4.90 13.77 -1.10
C ALA A 200 6.37 13.72 -1.54
N LEU A 201 7.25 14.54 -0.94
CA LEU A 201 8.69 14.52 -1.16
C LEU A 201 9.32 13.21 -0.68
N GLU A 202 9.00 12.78 0.54
CA GLU A 202 9.48 11.51 1.10
C GLU A 202 9.08 10.33 0.21
N TRP A 203 7.82 10.30 -0.24
CA TRP A 203 7.33 9.21 -1.08
C TRP A 203 7.91 9.24 -2.51
N GLU A 204 8.13 10.42 -3.08
CA GLU A 204 8.85 10.56 -4.37
C GLU A 204 10.26 9.97 -4.26
N ALA A 205 11.02 10.37 -3.23
CA ALA A 205 12.36 9.86 -2.99
C ALA A 205 12.35 8.33 -2.81
N TRP A 206 11.44 7.81 -1.98
CA TRP A 206 11.31 6.38 -1.75
C TRP A 206 11.05 5.59 -3.05
N TRP A 207 10.16 6.10 -3.92
CA TRP A 207 9.86 5.44 -5.19
C TRP A 207 11.00 5.53 -6.20
N ILE A 208 11.80 6.61 -6.18
CA ILE A 208 13.02 6.73 -6.97
C ILE A 208 14.07 5.72 -6.50
N ASP A 209 14.36 5.67 -5.20
CA ASP A 209 15.33 4.73 -4.63
C ASP A 209 14.94 3.28 -4.94
N ARG A 210 13.65 2.98 -4.80
CA ARG A 210 13.11 1.66 -5.14
C ARG A 210 13.29 1.34 -6.62
N PHE A 211 12.99 2.28 -7.52
CA PHE A 211 13.21 2.08 -8.94
C PHE A 211 14.69 1.76 -9.20
N GLN A 212 15.61 2.48 -8.57
CA GLN A 212 17.05 2.21 -8.70
C GLN A 212 17.41 0.81 -8.21
N GLN A 213 16.88 0.36 -7.06
CA GLN A 213 17.10 -1.00 -6.55
C GLN A 213 16.62 -2.07 -7.54
N GLU A 214 15.49 -1.83 -8.21
CA GLU A 214 14.91 -2.76 -9.19
C GLU A 214 15.60 -2.68 -10.57
N HIS A 215 16.32 -1.59 -10.86
CA HIS A 215 16.94 -1.30 -12.16
C HIS A 215 18.47 -1.11 -12.09
N ASN A 216 19.16 -1.85 -11.20
CA ASN A 216 20.62 -1.87 -11.09
C ASN A 216 21.25 -0.47 -10.89
N GLY A 217 20.65 0.35 -10.04
CA GLY A 217 21.11 1.71 -9.71
C GLY A 217 20.64 2.79 -10.68
N ASN A 218 20.03 2.44 -11.81
CA ASN A 218 19.62 3.42 -12.81
C ASN A 218 18.34 4.16 -12.40
N LEU A 219 18.33 5.47 -12.62
CA LEU A 219 17.12 6.29 -12.49
C LEU A 219 16.22 6.10 -13.73
N PRO A 220 14.91 6.42 -13.63
CA PRO A 220 14.06 6.51 -14.81
C PRO A 220 14.66 7.48 -15.82
N ARG A 221 14.50 7.18 -17.12
CA ARG A 221 15.17 7.86 -18.23
C ARG A 221 15.19 9.39 -18.10
N TYR A 222 14.06 9.99 -17.76
CA TYR A 222 13.93 11.45 -17.70
C TYR A 222 14.16 12.05 -16.30
N ASN A 223 14.34 11.23 -15.27
CA ASN A 223 14.86 11.69 -13.98
C ASN A 223 16.37 11.97 -14.05
N GLN A 224 17.12 11.19 -14.84
CA GLN A 224 18.58 11.37 -15.06
C GLN A 224 18.93 12.76 -15.57
N VAL A 225 18.17 13.24 -16.57
CA VAL A 225 18.44 14.51 -17.28
C VAL A 225 18.26 15.73 -16.37
N ARG A 226 17.41 15.66 -15.33
CA ARG A 226 17.24 16.77 -14.36
C ARG A 226 18.20 16.69 -13.18
N GLY A 227 18.79 15.53 -12.88
CA GLY A 227 19.78 15.37 -11.80
C GLY A 227 21.14 15.99 -12.08
N GLN A 228 21.46 16.26 -13.36
CA GLN A 228 22.70 16.90 -13.79
C GLN A 228 22.65 18.45 -13.80
N LEU A 229 21.52 19.05 -13.41
CA LEU A 229 21.32 20.51 -13.36
C LEU A 229 21.25 21.04 -11.91
N ARG A 230 21.84 20.34 -10.95
CA ARG A 230 22.07 20.85 -9.59
C ARG A 230 23.54 21.18 -9.39
#